data_AF-A0A7J6FAV2-F1
#
_entry.id   AF-A0A7J6FAV2-F1
#
_cell.length_a   1.000
_cell.length_b   1.000
_cell.length_c   1.000
_cell.angle_alpha   90.00
_cell.angle_beta   90.00
_cell.angle_gamma   90.00
#
_symmetry.space_group_name_H-M   'P 1'
#
loop_
_entity.id
_entity.type
_entity.pdbx_description
1 polymer ?
#
loop_
_entity_poly.entity_id
_entity_poly.type
_entity_poly.pdbx_seq_one_letter_code
_entity_poly.pdbx_strand_id
1 'polypeptide(L)' 'MEGDGNSLQKSGQGDDVAKVGQENSHLRDGIAAVLLRWNGLQMAVNNHWGGPDSLQKSHKLASDIFSCFSQAKVSQ' A
#
# COMPACT_ATOMS: atom_id res chain seq x y z
N MET A 1 37.50 24.81 36.74
CA MET A 1 36.86 25.37 35.54
C MET A 1 36.40 24.18 34.73
N GLU A 2 35.40 23.43 35.19
CA GLU A 2 33.97 23.78 35.18
C GLU A 2 33.53 24.29 33.82
N GLY A 3 32.54 23.60 33.25
CA GLY A 3 31.90 23.99 31.99
C GLY A 3 31.15 22.84 31.33
N ASP A 4 30.18 22.27 32.05
CA ASP A 4 29.10 21.43 31.52
C ASP A 4 28.44 22.02 30.25
N GLY A 5 27.98 21.13 29.38
CA GLY A 5 27.27 21.51 28.15
C GLY A 5 26.55 20.34 27.49
N ASN A 6 25.68 19.69 28.25
CA ASN A 6 24.67 18.72 27.86
C ASN A 6 23.82 19.15 26.63
N SER A 7 23.41 18.15 25.84
CA SER A 7 22.20 18.06 25.00
C SER A 7 21.83 19.22 24.08
N LEU A 8 21.67 18.91 22.79
CA LEU A 8 20.33 18.96 22.20
C LEU A 8 20.21 17.95 21.04
N GLN A 9 19.09 17.24 21.06
CA GLN A 9 18.62 16.23 20.12
C GLN A 9 18.31 16.80 18.73
N LYS A 10 17.97 15.86 17.82
CA LYS A 10 17.22 15.98 16.54
C LYS A 10 18.14 15.93 15.31
N SER A 11 18.13 14.87 14.51
CA SER A 11 16.94 14.44 13.76
C SER A 11 17.03 12.95 13.36
N GLY A 12 16.33 12.08 14.09
CA GLY A 12 15.91 10.78 13.58
C GLY A 12 14.45 10.90 13.15
N GLN A 13 14.19 11.03 11.84
CA GLN A 13 12.83 10.97 11.28
C GLN A 13 12.77 10.92 9.73
N GLY A 14 13.91 11.01 9.02
CA GLY A 14 13.93 11.16 7.55
C GLY A 14 13.89 9.84 6.77
N ASP A 15 14.56 8.81 7.28
CA ASP A 15 14.75 7.55 6.54
C ASP A 15 13.53 6.62 6.65
N ASP A 16 12.77 6.72 7.74
CA ASP A 16 11.63 5.84 8.03
C ASP A 16 10.43 6.16 7.14
N VAL A 17 10.20 7.45 6.84
CA VAL A 17 9.11 7.93 5.98
C VAL A 17 9.38 7.59 4.51
N ALA A 18 10.61 7.79 4.05
CA ALA A 18 11.00 7.43 2.69
C ALA A 18 10.87 5.91 2.47
N LYS A 19 11.33 5.11 3.45
CA LYS A 19 11.21 3.67 3.41
C LYS A 19 9.75 3.22 3.39
N VAL A 20 8.92 3.64 4.35
CA VAL A 20 7.48 3.31 4.41
C VAL A 20 6.72 3.70 3.14
N GLY A 21 6.98 4.88 2.57
CA GLY A 21 6.35 5.30 1.31
C GLY A 21 6.67 4.36 0.15
N GLN A 22 7.92 3.88 0.09
CA GLN A 22 8.43 3.01 -0.96
C GLN A 22 7.96 1.55 -0.83
N GLU A 23 7.85 1.01 0.39
CA GLU A 23 7.30 -0.35 0.60
C GLU A 23 5.81 -0.39 0.22
N ASN A 24 5.07 0.69 0.53
CA ASN A 24 3.67 0.83 0.15
C ASN A 24 3.49 0.92 -1.37
N SER A 25 4.39 1.60 -2.10
CA SER A 25 4.32 1.62 -3.57
C SER A 25 4.61 0.25 -4.17
N HIS A 26 5.63 -0.47 -3.68
CA HIS A 26 5.93 -1.82 -4.17
C HIS A 26 4.80 -2.81 -3.93
N LEU A 27 4.12 -2.72 -2.78
CA LEU A 27 2.95 -3.55 -2.51
C LEU A 27 1.79 -3.24 -3.46
N ARG A 28 1.49 -1.97 -3.71
CA ARG A 28 0.44 -1.56 -4.66
C ARG A 28 0.72 -2.07 -6.07
N ASP A 29 1.95 -1.91 -6.53
CA ASP A 29 2.39 -2.37 -7.85
C ASP A 29 2.32 -3.90 -7.95
N GLY A 30 2.74 -4.60 -6.90
CA GLY A 30 2.65 -6.06 -6.82
C GLY A 30 1.20 -6.57 -6.87
N ILE A 31 0.29 -5.95 -6.12
CA ILE A 31 -1.14 -6.26 -6.16
C ILE A 31 -1.69 -6.05 -7.57
N ALA A 32 -1.40 -4.90 -8.19
CA ALA A 32 -1.85 -4.60 -9.54
C ALA A 32 -1.32 -5.64 -10.55
N ALA A 33 -0.03 -5.99 -10.47
CA ALA A 33 0.58 -6.97 -11.36
C ALA A 33 -0.03 -8.38 -11.23
N VAL A 34 -0.35 -8.83 -10.02
CA VAL A 34 -1.02 -10.12 -9.79
C VAL A 34 -2.44 -10.11 -10.36
N LEU A 35 -3.22 -9.04 -10.11
CA LEU A 35 -4.59 -8.92 -10.62
C LEU A 35 -4.63 -8.83 -12.16
N LEU A 36 -3.64 -8.17 -12.77
CA LEU A 36 -3.53 -8.09 -14.22
C LEU A 36 -3.29 -9.47 -14.87
N ARG A 37 -2.54 -10.35 -14.19
CA ARG A 37 -2.25 -11.72 -14.65
C ARG A 37 -3.37 -12.71 -14.36
N TRP A 38 -4.40 -12.30 -13.62
CA TRP A 38 -5.51 -13.18 -13.29
C TRP A 38 -6.53 -13.25 -14.43
N ASN A 39 -6.41 -14.27 -15.29
CA ASN A 39 -7.28 -14.44 -16.47
C ASN A 39 -8.78 -14.38 -16.16
N GLY A 40 -9.23 -14.99 -15.07
CA GLY A 40 -10.65 -14.96 -14.69
C GLY A 40 -11.16 -13.54 -14.41
N LEU A 41 -10.35 -12.72 -13.74
CA LEU A 41 -10.67 -11.32 -13.48
C LEU A 41 -10.67 -10.51 -14.78
N GLN A 42 -9.68 -10.72 -15.66
CA GLN A 42 -9.63 -10.04 -16.96
C GLN A 42 -10.85 -10.37 -17.82
N MET A 43 -11.27 -11.64 -17.84
CA MET A 43 -12.50 -12.04 -18.53
C MET A 43 -13.75 -11.43 -17.89
N ALA A 44 -13.82 -11.33 -16.57
CA ALA A 44 -14.95 -10.70 -15.89
C ALA A 44 -15.06 -9.21 -16.21
N VAL A 45 -13.93 -8.50 -16.30
CA VAL A 45 -13.87 -7.10 -16.70
C VAL A 45 -14.28 -6.93 -18.16
N ASN A 46 -13.67 -7.70 -19.07
CA ASN A 46 -13.89 -7.56 -20.51
C ASN A 46 -15.31 -7.94 -20.94
N ASN A 47 -15.92 -8.91 -20.27
CA ASN A 47 -17.29 -9.36 -20.57
C ASN A 47 -18.35 -8.68 -19.71
N HIS A 48 -17.97 -7.70 -18.89
CA HIS A 48 -18.89 -7.01 -17.97
C HIS A 48 -19.70 -7.97 -17.07
N TRP A 49 -19.09 -9.06 -16.60
CA TRP A 49 -19.78 -10.03 -15.74
C TRP A 49 -20.23 -9.44 -14.40
N GLY A 50 -19.61 -8.35 -13.96
CA GLY A 50 -20.03 -7.57 -12.80
C GLY A 50 -20.96 -6.40 -13.13
N GLY A 51 -21.36 -6.20 -14.40
CA GLY A 51 -22.09 -5.03 -14.88
C GLY A 51 -21.20 -3.97 -15.55
N PRO A 52 -21.77 -2.80 -15.91
CA PRO A 52 -21.05 -1.73 -16.62
C PRO A 52 -19.82 -1.21 -15.87
N ASP A 53 -19.82 -1.32 -14.55
CA ASP A 53 -18.78 -0.88 -13.62
C ASP A 53 -17.75 -1.97 -13.29
N SER A 54 -17.70 -3.07 -14.06
CA SER A 54 -16.78 -4.20 -13.79
C SER A 54 -15.31 -3.77 -13.68
N LEU A 55 -14.88 -2.78 -14.47
CA LEU A 55 -13.54 -2.20 -14.37
C LEU A 55 -13.32 -1.47 -13.04
N GLN A 56 -14.29 -0.67 -12.61
CA GLN A 56 -14.22 0.07 -11.34
C GLN A 56 -14.21 -0.91 -10.15
N LYS A 57 -14.96 -2.01 -10.24
CA LYS A 57 -14.94 -3.11 -9.26
C LYS A 57 -13.57 -3.78 -9.18
N SER A 58 -12.88 -3.98 -10.31
CA SER A 58 -11.50 -4.50 -10.33
C SER A 58 -10.52 -3.54 -9.63
N HIS A 59 -10.61 -2.24 -9.87
CA HIS A 59 -9.79 -1.25 -9.16
C HIS A 59 -10.09 -1.18 -7.66
N LYS A 60 -11.37 -1.29 -7.30
CA LYS A 60 -11.80 -1.34 -5.90
C LYS A 60 -11.22 -2.57 -5.20
N LEU A 61 -11.25 -3.74 -5.85
CA LEU A 61 -10.62 -4.96 -5.32
C LEU A 61 -9.13 -4.75 -5.02
N ALA A 62 -8.37 -4.10 -5.90
CA ALA A 62 -6.96 -3.79 -5.65
C ALA A 62 -6.78 -2.90 -4.41
N SER A 63 -7.64 -1.90 -4.25
CA SER A 63 -7.64 -0.99 -3.11
C SER A 63 -8.01 -1.70 -1.81
N ASP A 64 -9.03 -2.57 -1.84
CA ASP A 64 -9.50 -3.34 -0.69
C ASP A 64 -8.42 -4.32 -0.22
N ILE A 65 -7.72 -4.99 -1.13
CA ILE A 65 -6.58 -5.87 -0.81
C ILE A 65 -5.46 -5.07 -0.16
N PHE A 66 -5.05 -3.94 -0.76
CA PHE A 66 -4.01 -3.08 -0.19
C PHE A 66 -4.39 -2.60 1.21
N SER A 67 -5.64 -2.19 1.40
CA SER A 67 -6.17 -1.75 2.68
C SER A 67 -6.16 -2.86 3.71
N CYS A 68 -6.48 -4.11 3.34
CA CYS A 68 -6.39 -5.28 4.22
C CYS A 68 -4.96 -5.48 4.77
N PHE A 69 -3.95 -5.43 3.90
CA PHE A 69 -2.54 -5.52 4.33
C PHE A 69 -2.10 -4.33 5.19
N SER A 70 -2.66 -3.14 4.93
CA SER A 70 -2.36 -1.94 5.70
C SER A 70 -3.02 -1.91 7.07
N GLN A 71 -4.17 -2.58 7.22
CA GLN A 71 -4.98 -2.61 8.45
C GLN A 71 -4.66 -3.80 9.36
N ALA A 72 -3.80 -4.74 8.96
CA ALA A 72 -3.48 -5.96 9.72
C ALA A 72 -2.80 -5.74 11.10
N LYS A 73 -2.81 -4.52 11.65
CA LYS A 73 -2.37 -4.18 13.01
C LYS A 73 -3.50 -3.56 13.84
N VAL A 74 -4.52 -4.35 14.20
CA VAL A 74 -5.35 -4.07 15.40
C VAL A 74 -5.82 -5.38 16.05
N SER A 75 -4.89 -6.20 16.53
CA SER A 75 -5.16 -7.08 17.68
C SER A 75 -4.16 -6.71 18.76
N GLN A 76 -4.55 -5.76 19.61
CA GLN A 76 -4.03 -5.63 20.97
C GLN A 76 -5.02 -6.28 21.92
#